data_AF-A0A9J6FX31-F1
#
_entry.id   AF-A0A9J6FX31-F1
#
_cell.length_a   1.000
_cell.length_b   1.000
_cell.length_c   1.000
_cell.angle_alpha   90.00
_cell.angle_beta   90.00
_cell.angle_gamma   90.00
#
_symmetry.space_group_name_H-M   'P 1'
#
loop_
_entity.id
_entity.type
_entity.pdbx_description
1 polymer ?
#
loop_
_entity_poly.entity_id
_entity_poly.type
_entity_poly.pdbx_seq_one_letter_code
_entity_poly.pdbx_strand_id
1 'polypeptide(L)'
;MLFVELENKISVGVVYRPPGSQVQTFMSKMEDVLQYFANNSCKAIICADFNLNTANNMNTEYQTLLSSYGFQNHIVNPTRVSANTSSIIDHILSNYFENCVQAGVITEDITDHYPTFLLATVDNRKMENQQTQLLERWDYKKTSQSLKEQDFSSVCEADANIAYDGFSKLLLSAYVKFKTYSRRATHFSVPLCPWMTQSIISVIKRKEHWRNKMKGNKDNPCYQAQHRSARNLSLALMCKRKKRVLQRPGP
;
A
#
# COMPACT_ATOMS: atom_id res chain seq x y z
N MET A 1 17.09 2.99 -6.53
CA MET A 1 15.79 2.53 -7.04
C MET A 1 15.27 1.45 -6.10
N LEU A 2 13.97 1.43 -5.84
CA LEU A 2 13.31 0.42 -5.00
C LEU A 2 12.11 -0.11 -5.76
N PHE A 3 11.96 -1.43 -5.88
CA PHE A 3 10.84 -2.08 -6.55
C PHE A 3 10.17 -3.08 -5.60
N VAL A 4 8.84 -3.13 -5.65
CA VAL A 4 8.00 -4.08 -4.93
C VAL A 4 7.04 -4.71 -5.92
N GLU A 5 6.94 -6.03 -5.92
CA GLU A 5 5.96 -6.74 -6.73
C GLU A 5 4.63 -6.87 -5.96
N LEU A 6 3.54 -6.44 -6.60
CA LEU A 6 2.19 -6.62 -6.09
C LEU A 6 1.68 -8.03 -6.42
N GLU A 7 0.69 -8.52 -5.65
CA GLU A 7 0.13 -9.88 -5.80
C GLU A 7 -0.39 -10.22 -7.21
N ASN A 8 -0.66 -9.21 -8.04
CA ASN A 8 -1.13 -9.35 -9.42
C ASN A 8 0.00 -9.28 -10.47
N LYS A 9 1.26 -9.53 -10.06
CA LYS A 9 2.46 -9.48 -10.92
C LYS A 9 2.69 -8.12 -11.58
N ILE A 10 2.34 -7.05 -10.85
CA ILE A 10 2.64 -5.67 -11.24
C ILE A 10 3.76 -5.19 -10.33
N SER A 11 4.89 -4.81 -10.91
CA SER A 11 6.00 -4.22 -10.18
C SER A 11 5.78 -2.73 -10.03
N VAL A 12 5.77 -2.24 -8.79
CA VAL A 12 5.73 -0.81 -8.49
C VAL A 12 7.08 -0.40 -7.95
N GLY A 13 7.68 0.64 -8.52
CA GLY A 13 8.97 1.13 -8.06
C GLY A 13 9.08 2.63 -7.96
N VAL A 14 10.07 3.04 -7.18
CA VAL A 14 10.45 4.45 -7.01
C VAL A 14 11.88 4.66 -7.52
N VAL A 15 12.06 5.69 -8.34
CA VAL A 15 13.35 6.12 -8.85
C VAL A 15 13.58 7.58 -8.50
N TYR A 16 14.79 7.93 -8.09
CA TYR A 16 15.18 9.31 -7.80
C TYR A 16 16.45 9.63 -8.58
N ARG A 17 16.46 10.76 -9.28
CA ARG A 17 17.65 11.34 -9.89
C ARG A 17 17.98 12.65 -9.16
N PRO A 18 19.14 12.74 -8.48
CA PRO A 18 19.56 13.98 -7.83
C PRO A 18 19.66 15.16 -8.81
N PRO A 19 19.28 16.37 -8.37
CA PRO A 19 19.47 17.58 -9.18
C PRO A 19 20.96 17.77 -9.50
N GLY A 20 21.27 18.26 -10.72
CA GLY A 20 22.65 18.48 -11.17
C GLY A 20 23.42 17.21 -11.59
N SER A 21 22.87 16.02 -11.42
CA SER A 21 23.50 14.78 -11.93
C SER A 21 23.49 14.71 -13.47
N GLN A 22 24.43 13.99 -14.08
CA GLN A 22 24.51 13.89 -15.55
C GLN A 22 23.31 13.13 -16.11
N VAL A 23 22.59 13.76 -17.05
CA VAL A 23 21.39 13.17 -17.67
C VAL A 23 21.72 11.87 -18.40
N GLN A 24 22.83 11.81 -19.14
CA GLN A 24 23.21 10.61 -19.90
C GLN A 24 23.45 9.38 -19.00
N THR A 25 24.11 9.57 -17.86
CA THR A 25 24.33 8.48 -16.89
C THR A 25 23.03 7.97 -16.31
N PHE A 26 22.08 8.87 -16.06
CA PHE A 26 20.74 8.48 -15.62
C PHE A 26 20.00 7.72 -16.73
N MET A 27 20.04 8.22 -17.98
CA MET A 27 19.40 7.59 -19.13
C MET A 27 19.88 6.14 -19.33
N SER A 28 21.18 5.91 -19.29
CA SER A 28 21.76 4.55 -19.39
C SER A 28 21.29 3.63 -18.25
N LYS A 29 21.29 4.11 -17.01
CA LYS A 29 20.77 3.31 -15.87
C LYS A 29 19.26 3.08 -15.96
N MET A 30 18.52 4.03 -16.52
CA MET A 30 17.09 3.89 -16.72
C MET A 30 16.80 2.86 -17.81
N GLU A 31 17.60 2.84 -18.89
CA GLU A 31 17.52 1.84 -19.95
C GLU A 31 17.67 0.42 -19.40
N ASP A 32 18.66 0.17 -18.52
CA ASP A 32 18.83 -1.13 -17.85
C ASP A 32 17.55 -1.58 -17.11
N VAL A 33 16.88 -0.64 -16.43
CA VAL A 33 15.62 -0.88 -15.70
C VAL A 33 14.47 -1.18 -16.66
N LEU A 34 14.33 -0.40 -17.73
CA LEU A 34 13.28 -0.61 -18.73
C LEU A 34 13.48 -1.94 -19.47
N GLN A 35 14.73 -2.26 -19.82
CA GLN A 35 15.11 -3.51 -20.46
C GLN A 35 14.82 -4.72 -19.57
N TYR A 36 15.05 -4.61 -18.26
CA TYR A 36 14.66 -5.66 -17.31
C TYR A 36 13.16 -5.96 -17.39
N PHE A 37 12.30 -4.94 -17.36
CA PHE A 37 10.84 -5.16 -17.44
C PHE A 37 10.41 -5.72 -18.79
N ALA A 38 11.00 -5.25 -19.88
CA ALA A 38 10.71 -5.75 -21.22
C ALA A 38 11.11 -7.23 -21.38
N ASN A 39 12.33 -7.59 -20.98
CA ASN A 39 12.83 -8.97 -21.09
C ASN A 39 12.02 -9.97 -20.25
N ASN A 40 11.51 -9.54 -19.10
CA ASN A 40 10.70 -10.40 -18.22
C ASN A 40 9.20 -10.34 -18.52
N SER A 41 8.76 -9.56 -19.51
CA SER A 41 7.34 -9.33 -19.82
C SER A 41 6.53 -8.91 -18.59
N CYS A 42 7.14 -8.11 -17.71
CA CYS A 42 6.54 -7.67 -16.46
C CYS A 42 5.81 -6.34 -16.65
N LYS A 43 4.62 -6.23 -16.04
CA LYS A 43 3.90 -4.96 -15.95
C LYS A 43 4.54 -4.12 -14.85
N ALA A 44 4.84 -2.86 -15.14
CA ALA A 44 5.52 -1.98 -14.21
C ALA A 44 4.88 -0.59 -14.14
N ILE A 45 4.86 -0.05 -12.94
CA ILE A 45 4.56 1.36 -12.65
C ILE A 45 5.77 1.94 -11.92
N ILE A 46 6.36 2.99 -12.47
CA ILE A 46 7.56 3.64 -11.93
C ILE A 46 7.18 5.07 -11.55
N CYS A 47 7.17 5.36 -10.26
CA CYS A 47 7.01 6.72 -9.75
C CYS A 47 8.39 7.33 -9.55
N ALA A 48 8.59 8.58 -9.91
CA ALA A 48 9.91 9.16 -9.79
C ALA A 48 9.93 10.67 -9.63
N ASP A 49 10.91 11.15 -8.87
CA ASP A 49 11.42 12.52 -8.99
C ASP A 49 12.72 12.44 -9.81
N PHE A 50 12.64 12.84 -11.08
CA PHE A 50 13.76 12.77 -11.98
C PHE A 50 14.57 14.07 -12.03
N ASN A 51 14.08 15.16 -11.46
CA ASN A 51 14.65 16.49 -11.68
C ASN A 51 14.93 16.76 -13.18
N LEU A 52 14.05 16.24 -14.06
CA LEU A 52 14.18 16.27 -15.52
C LEU A 52 12.94 16.98 -16.09
N ASN A 53 13.07 18.27 -16.39
CA ASN A 53 11.91 19.07 -16.78
C ASN A 53 11.40 18.69 -18.17
N THR A 54 10.16 18.21 -18.27
CA THR A 54 9.50 17.86 -19.53
C THR A 54 8.53 18.91 -20.08
N ALA A 55 8.36 20.04 -19.39
CA ALA A 55 7.41 21.10 -19.78
C ALA A 55 7.67 21.73 -21.17
N ASN A 56 8.94 21.76 -21.62
CA ASN A 56 9.33 22.47 -22.85
C ASN A 56 9.61 21.55 -24.05
N ASN A 57 9.21 20.27 -24.03
CA ASN A 57 9.44 19.29 -25.11
C ASN A 57 10.91 19.06 -25.53
N MET A 58 11.88 19.54 -24.75
CA MET A 58 13.32 19.49 -25.10
C MET A 58 13.98 18.11 -24.87
N ASN A 59 13.29 17.16 -24.23
CA ASN A 59 13.86 15.85 -23.89
C ASN A 59 13.34 14.75 -24.83
N THR A 60 13.60 14.91 -26.13
CA THR A 60 13.21 13.93 -27.16
C THR A 60 13.85 12.56 -26.92
N GLU A 61 15.10 12.52 -26.48
CA GLU A 61 15.82 11.28 -26.14
C GLU A 61 15.13 10.51 -25.01
N TYR A 62 14.69 11.21 -23.95
CA TYR A 62 13.93 10.62 -22.86
C TYR A 62 12.61 10.01 -23.31
N GLN A 63 11.83 10.76 -24.09
CA GLN A 63 10.56 10.27 -24.62
C GLN A 63 10.76 9.07 -25.57
N THR A 64 11.84 9.10 -26.35
CA THR A 64 12.21 8.01 -27.27
C THR A 64 12.59 6.75 -26.50
N LEU A 65 13.40 6.88 -25.45
CA LEU A 65 13.77 5.78 -24.57
C LEU A 65 12.53 5.16 -23.90
N LEU A 66 11.62 5.96 -23.37
CA LEU A 66 10.40 5.41 -22.78
C LEU A 66 9.58 4.63 -23.82
N SER A 67 9.37 5.24 -24.98
CA SER A 67 8.56 4.68 -26.05
C SER A 67 9.16 3.38 -26.62
N SER A 68 10.49 3.27 -26.70
CA SER A 68 11.16 2.06 -27.21
C SER A 68 10.94 0.83 -26.34
N TYR A 69 10.63 1.02 -25.05
CA TYR A 69 10.29 -0.04 -24.11
C TYR A 69 8.78 -0.09 -23.78
N GLY A 70 7.95 0.64 -24.52
CA GLY A 70 6.50 0.69 -24.33
C GLY A 70 6.06 1.41 -23.06
N PHE A 71 6.94 2.19 -22.43
CA PHE A 71 6.59 3.04 -21.30
C PHE A 71 6.10 4.41 -21.77
N GLN A 72 5.18 4.99 -21.02
CA GLN A 72 4.74 6.37 -21.19
C GLN A 72 4.72 7.10 -19.86
N ASN A 73 4.99 8.41 -19.88
CA ASN A 73 4.77 9.28 -18.74
C ASN A 73 3.30 9.75 -18.70
N HIS A 74 2.65 9.56 -17.57
CA HIS A 74 1.25 9.97 -17.35
C HIS A 74 1.10 11.37 -16.77
N ILE A 75 2.20 11.98 -16.30
CA ILE A 75 2.17 13.32 -15.71
C ILE A 75 2.52 14.35 -16.78
N VAL A 76 1.52 15.16 -17.15
CA VAL A 76 1.62 16.22 -18.17
C VAL A 76 1.45 17.62 -17.59
N ASN A 77 1.06 17.71 -16.32
CA ASN A 77 0.87 18.98 -15.62
C ASN A 77 2.09 19.28 -14.72
N PRO A 78 2.39 20.56 -14.48
CA PRO A 78 3.49 20.96 -13.58
C PRO A 78 3.39 20.32 -12.21
N THR A 79 4.50 19.77 -11.73
CA THR A 79 4.60 19.13 -10.42
C THR A 79 5.38 19.96 -9.42
N ARG A 80 6.13 20.96 -9.89
CA ARG A 80 6.79 21.96 -9.05
C ARG A 80 6.57 23.33 -9.65
N VAL A 81 5.94 24.20 -8.87
CA VAL A 81 5.61 25.58 -9.27
C VAL A 81 6.18 26.53 -8.23
N SER A 82 6.96 27.50 -8.69
CA SER A 82 7.46 28.62 -7.90
C SER A 82 6.90 29.94 -8.47
N ALA A 83 7.17 31.07 -7.81
CA ALA A 83 6.74 32.38 -8.29
C ALA A 83 7.15 32.68 -9.75
N ASN A 84 8.27 32.10 -10.21
CA ASN A 84 8.86 32.41 -11.51
C ASN A 84 9.00 31.20 -12.43
N THR A 85 8.75 29.97 -11.95
CA THR A 85 9.00 28.75 -12.73
C THR A 85 7.88 27.73 -12.55
N SER A 86 7.66 26.94 -13.59
CA SER A 86 6.71 25.83 -13.60
C SER A 86 7.37 24.66 -14.32
N SER A 87 7.57 23.56 -13.62
CA SER A 87 8.32 22.40 -14.12
C SER A 87 7.57 21.09 -13.89
N ILE A 88 7.72 20.17 -14.85
CA ILE A 88 7.23 18.79 -14.77
C ILE A 88 8.46 17.92 -14.53
N ILE A 89 8.70 17.55 -13.27
CA ILE A 89 9.90 16.80 -12.86
C ILE A 89 9.59 15.51 -12.09
N ASP A 90 8.35 15.38 -11.61
CA ASP A 90 7.83 14.17 -10.99
C ASP A 90 7.03 13.39 -12.05
N HIS A 91 7.51 12.20 -12.41
CA HIS A 91 6.93 11.41 -13.48
C HIS A 91 6.31 10.13 -12.92
N ILE A 92 5.22 9.69 -13.54
CA ILE A 92 4.66 8.35 -13.33
C ILE A 92 4.72 7.63 -14.67
N LEU A 93 5.57 6.61 -14.76
CA LEU A 93 5.78 5.82 -15.96
C LEU A 93 5.05 4.48 -15.85
N SER A 94 4.48 4.00 -16.96
CA SER A 94 4.03 2.60 -17.01
C SER A 94 4.14 2.01 -18.41
N ASN A 95 4.39 0.71 -18.49
CA ASN A 95 4.17 -0.11 -19.70
C ASN A 95 2.80 -0.82 -19.69
N TYR A 96 1.88 -0.32 -18.88
CA TYR A 96 0.56 -0.91 -18.62
C TYR A 96 -0.55 0.12 -18.89
N PHE A 97 -0.46 0.79 -20.05
CA PHE A 97 -1.25 1.99 -20.32
C PHE A 97 -2.75 1.74 -20.44
N GLU A 98 -3.18 0.63 -21.05
CA GLU A 98 -4.60 0.33 -21.30
C GLU A 98 -5.44 0.24 -20.02
N ASN A 99 -4.79 -0.08 -18.90
CA ASN A 99 -5.42 -0.22 -17.60
C ASN A 99 -5.22 1.01 -16.70
N CYS A 100 -4.42 1.98 -17.14
CA CYS A 100 -4.29 3.27 -16.47
C CYS A 100 -5.50 4.14 -16.82
N VAL A 101 -6.40 4.31 -15.86
CA VAL A 101 -7.69 5.00 -16.04
C VAL A 101 -7.52 6.50 -15.97
N GLN A 102 -6.72 6.97 -15.02
CA GLN A 102 -6.57 8.40 -14.76
C GLN A 102 -5.23 8.67 -14.09
N ALA A 103 -4.59 9.77 -14.44
CA ALA A 103 -3.44 10.28 -13.74
C ALA A 103 -3.54 11.80 -13.60
N GLY A 104 -2.77 12.39 -12.69
CA GLY A 104 -2.73 13.82 -12.57
C GLY A 104 -1.89 14.32 -11.41
N VAL A 105 -2.03 15.62 -11.18
CA VAL A 105 -1.34 16.38 -10.14
C VAL A 105 -2.40 16.99 -9.24
N ILE A 106 -2.22 16.86 -7.92
CA ILE A 106 -3.05 17.49 -6.90
C ILE A 106 -2.37 18.82 -6.55
N THR A 107 -2.97 19.94 -6.95
CA THR A 107 -2.44 21.29 -6.75
C THR A 107 -2.73 21.80 -5.33
N GLU A 108 -2.19 21.10 -4.33
CA GLU A 108 -2.27 21.47 -2.92
C GLU A 108 -0.88 21.86 -2.42
N ASP A 109 -0.78 23.02 -1.76
CA ASP A 109 0.48 23.63 -1.35
C ASP A 109 0.93 23.11 0.03
N ILE A 110 1.17 21.80 0.09
CA ILE A 110 1.66 21.13 1.31
C ILE A 110 3.19 21.10 1.35
N THR A 111 3.83 21.02 0.17
CA THR A 111 5.28 21.04 -0.04
C THR A 111 5.59 21.77 -1.36
N ASP A 112 6.88 21.99 -1.67
CA ASP A 112 7.28 22.63 -2.93
C ASP A 112 7.07 21.75 -4.17
N HIS A 113 6.68 20.48 -3.98
CA HIS A 113 6.23 19.57 -5.02
C HIS A 113 4.76 19.22 -4.82
N TYR A 114 3.96 19.35 -5.87
CA TYR A 114 2.59 18.89 -5.91
C TYR A 114 2.52 17.35 -5.96
N PRO A 115 1.68 16.71 -5.13
CA PRO A 115 1.47 15.27 -5.19
C PRO A 115 0.97 14.79 -6.56
N THR A 116 1.54 13.71 -7.05
CA THR A 116 1.11 13.04 -8.30
C THR A 116 0.32 11.77 -7.99
N PHE A 117 -0.61 11.40 -8.87
CA PHE A 117 -1.39 10.17 -8.71
C PHE A 117 -1.61 9.45 -10.04
N LEU A 118 -1.82 8.14 -9.94
CA LEU A 118 -2.24 7.25 -11.01
C LEU A 118 -3.28 6.27 -10.46
N LEU A 119 -4.43 6.19 -11.14
CA LEU A 119 -5.47 5.20 -10.93
C LEU A 119 -5.35 4.15 -12.01
N ALA A 120 -4.99 2.92 -11.62
CA ALA A 120 -4.91 1.79 -12.53
C ALA A 120 -5.92 0.71 -12.12
N THR A 121 -6.59 0.13 -13.11
CA THR A 121 -7.36 -1.11 -12.92
C THR A 121 -6.40 -2.27 -12.84
N VAL A 122 -6.71 -3.22 -11.97
CA VAL A 122 -5.96 -4.46 -11.87
C VAL A 122 -6.93 -5.60 -12.06
N ASP A 123 -6.58 -6.52 -12.96
CA ASP A 123 -7.38 -7.72 -13.19
C ASP A 123 -7.47 -8.53 -11.91
N ASN A 124 -8.60 -8.45 -11.23
CA ASN A 124 -8.97 -9.29 -10.10
C ASN A 124 -9.31 -10.70 -10.58
N ARG A 125 -8.41 -11.35 -11.34
CA ARG A 125 -8.47 -12.81 -11.46
C ARG A 125 -8.42 -13.32 -10.03
N LYS A 126 -9.56 -13.86 -9.57
CA LYS A 126 -9.71 -14.38 -8.21
C LYS A 126 -8.49 -15.24 -7.93
N MET A 127 -7.57 -14.72 -7.12
CA MET A 127 -6.47 -15.53 -6.66
C MET A 127 -7.10 -16.72 -5.95
N GLU A 128 -6.86 -17.91 -6.47
CA GLU A 128 -7.27 -19.17 -5.85
C GLU A 128 -6.95 -19.07 -4.36
N ASN A 129 -7.98 -19.32 -3.53
CA ASN A 129 -7.96 -19.29 -2.06
C ASN A 129 -6.54 -19.12 -1.52
N GLN A 130 -6.09 -17.86 -1.37
CA GLN A 130 -4.81 -17.60 -0.74
C GLN A 130 -4.85 -18.32 0.59
N GLN A 131 -4.00 -19.34 0.74
CA GLN A 131 -3.75 -19.97 2.03
C GLN A 131 -3.64 -18.83 3.03
N THR A 132 -4.38 -18.89 4.14
CA THR A 132 -4.44 -17.82 5.15
C THR A 132 -3.05 -17.27 5.39
N GLN A 133 -2.70 -16.15 4.73
CA GLN A 133 -1.37 -15.60 4.82
C GLN A 133 -1.16 -15.23 6.28
N LEU A 134 -0.05 -15.70 6.83
CA LEU A 134 0.42 -15.23 8.12
C LEU A 134 0.78 -13.76 7.92
N LEU A 135 0.07 -12.88 8.62
CA LEU A 135 0.42 -11.48 8.66
C LEU A 135 1.65 -11.34 9.55
N GLU A 136 2.73 -10.86 8.94
CA GLU A 136 3.89 -10.39 9.68
C GLU A 136 3.49 -9.15 10.48
N ARG A 137 3.82 -9.16 11.77
CA ARG A 137 3.55 -8.08 12.70
C ARG A 137 4.81 -7.73 13.44
N TRP A 138 5.11 -6.44 13.48
CA TRP A 138 6.23 -5.92 14.23
C TRP A 138 5.78 -5.52 15.65
N ASP A 139 6.41 -6.10 16.69
CA ASP A 139 6.21 -5.65 18.07
C ASP A 139 7.07 -4.39 18.34
N TYR A 140 6.47 -3.22 18.06
CA TYR A 140 7.10 -1.92 18.27
C TYR A 140 7.50 -1.68 19.74
N LYS A 141 6.76 -2.22 20.70
CA LYS A 141 7.04 -2.00 22.12
C LYS A 141 8.31 -2.71 22.53
N LYS A 142 8.43 -4.00 22.21
CA LYS A 142 9.64 -4.79 22.50
C LYS A 142 10.84 -4.27 21.73
N THR A 143 10.64 -3.89 20.48
CA THR A 143 11.72 -3.32 19.66
C THR A 143 12.19 -2.00 20.25
N SER A 144 11.29 -1.08 20.60
CA SER A 144 11.64 0.19 21.23
C SER A 144 12.37 -0.02 22.56
N GLN A 145 11.93 -0.96 23.38
CA GLN A 145 12.62 -1.28 24.63
C GLN A 145 14.03 -1.81 24.37
N SER A 146 14.18 -2.78 23.46
CA SER A 146 15.49 -3.33 23.10
C SER A 146 16.44 -2.29 22.51
N LEU A 147 15.92 -1.35 21.71
CA LEU A 147 16.74 -0.27 21.14
C LEU A 147 17.14 0.76 22.19
N LYS A 148 16.33 1.01 23.23
CA LYS A 148 16.72 1.89 24.34
C LYS A 148 17.87 1.32 25.19
N GLU A 149 17.92 0.00 25.29
CA GLU A 149 18.96 -0.73 26.04
C GLU A 149 20.22 -1.00 25.18
N GLN A 150 20.16 -0.68 23.89
CA GLN A 150 21.24 -0.93 22.95
C GLN A 150 22.32 0.14 23.04
N ASP A 151 23.59 -0.29 23.00
CA ASP A 151 24.72 0.61 22.82
C ASP A 151 24.90 0.97 21.34
N PHE A 152 24.72 2.27 21.03
CA PHE A 152 24.90 2.82 19.69
C PHE A 152 26.32 3.33 19.42
N SER A 153 27.23 3.28 20.40
CA SER A 153 28.63 3.65 20.18
C SER A 153 29.26 2.86 19.04
N SER A 154 28.88 1.59 18.90
CA SER A 154 29.31 0.65 17.85
C SER A 154 28.86 1.01 16.43
N VAL A 155 27.96 1.98 16.26
CA VAL A 155 27.50 2.47 14.95
C VAL A 155 27.78 3.96 14.73
N CYS A 156 28.43 4.61 15.70
CA CYS A 156 28.87 6.00 15.62
C CYS A 156 30.24 6.09 14.93
N GLU A 157 30.24 5.87 13.62
CA GLU A 157 31.44 5.92 12.78
C GLU A 157 31.58 7.28 12.08
N ALA A 158 32.82 7.65 11.71
CA ALA A 158 33.10 8.92 11.02
C ALA A 158 32.57 8.93 9.57
N ASP A 159 32.58 7.77 8.91
CA ASP A 159 32.01 7.62 7.57
C ASP A 159 30.50 7.39 7.65
N ALA A 160 29.74 8.26 6.99
CA ALA A 160 28.29 8.23 7.03
C ALA A 160 27.68 6.95 6.43
N ASN A 161 28.32 6.34 5.42
CA ASN A 161 27.83 5.09 4.83
C ASN A 161 28.06 3.92 5.78
N ILE A 162 29.23 3.86 6.42
CA ILE A 162 29.55 2.82 7.41
C ILE A 162 28.61 2.94 8.62
N ALA A 163 28.41 4.16 9.13
CA ALA A 163 27.48 4.43 10.24
C ALA A 163 26.04 4.00 9.88
N TYR A 164 25.58 4.37 8.68
CA TYR A 164 24.25 3.99 8.18
C TYR A 164 24.09 2.47 8.04
N ASP A 165 25.08 1.79 7.47
CA ASP A 165 25.03 0.34 7.28
C ASP A 165 25.02 -0.40 8.63
N GLY A 166 25.82 0.07 9.59
CA GLY A 166 25.86 -0.44 10.95
C GLY A 166 24.50 -0.27 11.65
N PHE A 167 23.96 0.95 11.63
CA PHE A 167 22.65 1.25 12.20
C PHE A 167 21.53 0.43 11.52
N SER A 168 21.53 0.34 10.20
CA SER A 168 20.54 -0.41 9.43
C SER A 168 20.54 -1.89 9.79
N LYS A 169 21.73 -2.51 9.89
CA LYS A 169 21.87 -3.91 10.33
C LYS A 169 21.35 -4.11 11.75
N LEU A 170 21.67 -3.20 12.66
CA LEU A 170 21.20 -3.24 14.03
C LEU A 170 19.67 -3.17 14.10
N LEU A 171 19.06 -2.20 13.41
CA LEU A 171 17.61 -2.02 13.36
C LEU A 171 16.90 -3.23 12.74
N LEU A 172 17.43 -3.74 11.62
CA LEU A 172 16.92 -4.95 10.98
C LEU A 172 17.03 -6.18 11.88
N SER A 173 18.10 -6.29 12.66
CA SER A 173 18.25 -7.40 13.62
C SER A 173 17.19 -7.34 14.72
N ALA A 174 16.90 -6.15 15.25
CA ALA A 174 15.84 -5.93 16.23
C ALA A 174 14.46 -6.22 15.61
N TYR A 175 14.22 -5.78 14.38
CA TYR A 175 13.02 -6.11 13.61
C TYR A 175 12.83 -7.62 13.49
N VAL A 176 13.84 -8.36 13.03
CA VAL A 176 13.77 -9.82 12.85
C VAL A 176 13.56 -10.52 14.19
N LYS A 177 14.15 -10.02 15.27
CA LYS A 177 13.98 -10.58 16.62
C LYS A 177 12.56 -10.41 17.16
N PHE A 178 11.89 -9.31 16.84
CA PHE A 178 10.59 -8.95 17.40
C PHE A 178 9.44 -8.96 16.39
N LYS A 179 9.67 -9.48 15.18
CA LYS A 179 8.59 -9.82 14.27
C LYS A 179 7.87 -11.07 14.75
N THR A 180 6.56 -11.06 14.59
CA THR A 180 5.67 -12.15 14.96
C THR A 180 4.75 -12.46 13.79
N TYR A 181 4.31 -13.70 13.71
CA TYR A 181 3.36 -14.14 12.70
C TYR A 181 2.01 -14.36 13.35
N SER A 182 0.98 -13.73 12.81
CA SER A 182 -0.39 -13.94 13.27
C SER A 182 -1.30 -14.22 12.10
N ARG A 183 -2.26 -15.13 12.28
CA ARG A 183 -3.33 -15.28 11.30
C ARG A 183 -4.19 -14.02 11.33
N ARG A 184 -4.64 -13.57 10.16
CA ARG A 184 -5.63 -12.50 10.07
C ARG A 184 -6.83 -12.88 10.93
N ALA A 185 -7.05 -12.11 12.00
CA ALA A 185 -8.24 -12.27 12.81
C ALA A 185 -9.44 -12.09 11.87
N THR A 186 -10.25 -13.14 11.73
CA THR A 186 -11.52 -12.99 11.02
C THR A 186 -12.34 -11.91 11.73
N HIS A 187 -13.23 -11.22 11.03
CA HIS A 187 -14.15 -10.23 11.60
C HIS A 187 -14.93 -10.74 12.84
N PHE A 188 -14.92 -12.06 13.08
CA PHE A 188 -15.61 -12.74 14.17
C PHE A 188 -14.69 -13.46 15.18
N SER A 189 -13.36 -13.36 15.07
CA SER A 189 -12.46 -14.08 16.00
C SER A 189 -12.10 -13.28 17.25
N VAL A 190 -12.30 -11.97 17.25
CA VAL A 190 -12.08 -11.11 18.43
C VAL A 190 -13.28 -10.19 18.61
N PRO A 191 -13.85 -10.09 19.83
CA PRO A 191 -14.85 -9.07 20.15
C PRO A 191 -14.30 -7.67 19.90
N LEU A 192 -14.88 -6.92 18.96
CA LEU A 192 -14.53 -5.50 18.71
C LEU A 192 -14.84 -4.60 19.92
N CYS A 193 -15.66 -5.07 20.86
CA CYS A 193 -16.09 -4.32 22.03
C CYS A 193 -16.56 -5.26 23.16
N PRO A 194 -16.54 -4.83 24.43
CA PRO A 194 -16.80 -5.70 25.59
C PRO A 194 -18.19 -6.34 25.62
N TRP A 195 -19.16 -5.77 24.91
CA TRP A 195 -20.52 -6.32 24.82
C TRP A 195 -20.71 -7.33 23.68
N MET A 196 -19.71 -7.57 22.82
CA MET A 196 -19.79 -8.52 21.70
C MET A 196 -19.30 -9.92 22.09
N THR A 197 -20.15 -10.69 22.76
CA THR A 197 -19.82 -12.06 23.19
C THR A 197 -19.78 -13.06 22.03
N GLN A 198 -19.14 -14.21 22.24
CA GLN A 198 -19.10 -15.31 21.25
C GLN A 198 -20.51 -15.76 20.82
N SER A 199 -21.47 -15.78 21.75
CA SER A 199 -22.87 -16.10 21.44
C SER A 199 -23.51 -15.08 20.49
N ILE A 200 -23.25 -13.79 20.66
CA ILE A 200 -23.73 -12.73 19.75
C ILE A 200 -23.07 -12.86 18.38
N ILE A 201 -21.76 -13.10 18.37
CA ILE A 201 -20.98 -13.34 17.15
C ILE A 201 -21.56 -14.52 16.35
N SER A 202 -21.88 -15.64 16.99
CA SER A 202 -22.51 -16.80 16.34
C SER A 202 -23.84 -16.47 15.68
N VAL A 203 -24.66 -15.62 16.30
CA VAL A 203 -25.93 -15.16 15.70
C VAL A 203 -25.68 -14.22 14.52
N ILE A 204 -24.66 -13.35 14.59
CA ILE A 204 -24.29 -12.48 13.46
C ILE A 204 -23.77 -13.30 12.27
N LYS A 205 -22.96 -14.35 12.52
CA LYS A 205 -22.55 -15.29 11.47
C LYS A 205 -23.75 -15.94 10.79
N ARG A 206 -24.75 -16.37 11.57
CA ARG A 206 -26.01 -16.91 11.05
C ARG A 206 -26.77 -15.89 10.22
N LYS A 207 -26.86 -14.64 10.66
CA LYS A 207 -27.48 -13.54 9.90
C LYS A 207 -26.78 -13.35 8.55
N GLU A 208 -25.45 -13.30 8.52
CA GLU A 208 -24.68 -13.11 7.29
C GLU A 208 -24.80 -14.31 6.33
N HIS A 209 -24.81 -15.53 6.87
CA HIS A 209 -25.06 -16.76 6.10
C HIS A 209 -26.38 -16.66 5.30
N TRP A 210 -27.48 -16.31 5.97
CA TRP A 210 -28.78 -16.20 5.31
C TRP A 210 -28.86 -15.01 4.36
N ARG A 211 -28.22 -13.88 4.68
CA ARG A 211 -28.09 -12.74 3.76
C ARG A 211 -27.40 -13.15 2.46
N ASN A 212 -26.32 -13.92 2.53
CA ASN A 212 -25.61 -14.38 1.34
C ASN A 212 -26.44 -15.37 0.52
N LYS A 213 -27.19 -16.28 1.16
CA LYS A 213 -28.16 -17.15 0.46
C LYS A 213 -29.25 -16.34 -0.27
N MET A 214 -29.69 -15.21 0.29
CA MET A 214 -30.67 -14.32 -0.33
C MET A 214 -30.15 -13.55 -1.55
N LYS A 215 -28.84 -13.28 -1.67
CA LYS A 215 -28.29 -12.49 -2.80
C LYS A 215 -28.62 -13.09 -4.18
N GLY A 216 -28.73 -14.41 -4.28
CA GLY A 216 -29.16 -15.14 -5.48
C GLY A 216 -30.56 -15.77 -5.41
N ASN A 217 -31.27 -15.62 -4.28
CA ASN A 217 -32.58 -16.24 -4.04
C ASN A 217 -33.48 -15.28 -3.26
N LYS A 218 -33.73 -14.09 -3.82
CA LYS A 218 -34.38 -12.98 -3.10
C LYS A 218 -35.79 -13.34 -2.62
N ASP A 219 -36.53 -14.11 -3.40
CA ASP A 219 -37.94 -14.43 -3.14
C ASP A 219 -38.14 -15.69 -2.29
N ASN A 220 -37.07 -16.33 -1.81
CA ASN A 220 -37.18 -17.52 -0.98
C ASN A 220 -37.74 -17.16 0.42
N PRO A 221 -38.97 -17.58 0.79
CA PRO A 221 -39.61 -17.15 2.04
C PRO A 221 -38.87 -17.68 3.27
N CYS A 222 -38.31 -18.89 3.18
CA CYS A 222 -37.55 -19.51 4.26
C CYS A 222 -36.27 -18.71 4.55
N TYR A 223 -35.52 -18.32 3.53
CA TYR A 223 -34.28 -17.54 3.72
C TYR A 223 -34.56 -16.18 4.32
N GLN A 224 -35.64 -15.52 3.89
CA GLN A 224 -36.08 -14.25 4.46
C GLN A 224 -36.46 -14.40 5.94
N ALA A 225 -37.23 -15.45 6.29
CA ALA A 225 -37.63 -15.72 7.67
C ALA A 225 -36.41 -16.00 8.57
N GLN A 226 -35.47 -16.82 8.10
CA GLN A 226 -34.25 -17.16 8.83
C GLN A 226 -33.32 -15.95 9.02
N HIS A 227 -33.15 -15.12 7.99
CA HIS A 227 -32.39 -13.87 8.09
C HIS A 227 -33.07 -12.91 9.09
N ARG A 228 -34.39 -12.74 9.02
CA ARG A 228 -35.16 -11.87 9.92
C ARG A 228 -35.04 -12.32 11.38
N SER A 229 -35.18 -13.62 11.63
CA SER A 229 -35.01 -14.22 12.96
C SER A 229 -33.60 -13.96 13.52
N ALA A 230 -32.54 -14.27 12.75
CA ALA A 230 -31.17 -14.03 13.18
C ALA A 230 -30.85 -12.54 13.39
N ARG A 231 -31.40 -11.66 12.54
CA ARG A 231 -31.29 -10.20 12.70
C ARG A 231 -31.88 -9.73 14.01
N ASN A 232 -33.14 -10.09 14.28
CA ASN A 232 -33.85 -9.66 15.48
C ASN A 232 -33.18 -10.20 16.76
N LEU A 233 -32.77 -11.47 16.75
CA LEU A 233 -32.04 -12.06 17.87
C LEU A 233 -30.70 -11.36 18.12
N SER A 234 -29.94 -11.05 17.06
CA SER A 234 -28.65 -10.34 17.21
C SER A 234 -28.84 -8.96 17.83
N LEU A 235 -29.85 -8.21 17.40
CA LEU A 235 -30.17 -6.88 17.94
C LEU A 235 -30.56 -6.96 19.41
N ALA A 236 -31.48 -7.87 19.76
CA ALA A 236 -31.93 -8.05 21.13
C ALA A 236 -30.78 -8.39 22.09
N LEU A 237 -29.91 -9.32 21.71
CA LEU A 237 -28.75 -9.71 22.52
C LEU A 237 -27.74 -8.56 22.66
N MET A 238 -27.45 -7.83 21.57
CA MET A 238 -26.55 -6.66 21.62
C MET A 238 -27.11 -5.56 22.53
N CYS A 239 -28.40 -5.21 22.41
CA CYS A 239 -29.04 -4.20 23.26
C CYS A 239 -29.00 -4.60 24.74
N LYS A 240 -29.36 -5.85 25.06
CA LYS A 240 -29.33 -6.38 26.43
C LYS A 240 -27.92 -6.33 27.02
N ARG A 241 -26.91 -6.68 26.24
CA ARG A 241 -25.52 -6.72 26.72
C ARG A 241 -24.91 -5.33 26.84
N LYS A 242 -25.17 -4.43 25.89
CA LYS A 242 -24.76 -3.01 25.96
C LYS A 242 -25.25 -2.37 27.26
N LYS A 243 -26.55 -2.52 27.60
CA LYS A 243 -27.11 -2.02 28.87
C LYS A 243 -26.36 -2.56 30.09
N ARG A 244 -26.11 -3.88 30.13
CA ARG A 244 -25.39 -4.51 31.26
C ARG A 244 -23.93 -4.08 31.40
N VAL A 245 -23.25 -3.77 30.30
CA VAL A 245 -21.85 -3.32 30.33
C VAL A 245 -21.77 -1.86 30.77
N LEU A 246 -22.70 -1.01 30.31
CA LEU A 246 -22.75 0.41 30.65
C LEU A 246 -23.29 0.70 32.06
N GLN A 247 -24.04 -0.23 32.66
CA GLN A 247 -24.58 -0.11 34.02
C GLN A 247 -23.66 -0.65 35.12
N ARG A 248 -22.50 -1.22 34.77
CA ARG A 248 -21.51 -1.57 35.80
C ARG A 248 -20.76 -0.28 36.19
N PRO A 249 -20.76 0.12 37.48
CA PRO A 249 -19.82 1.14 37.92
C PRO A 249 -18.41 0.61 37.63
N GLY A 250 -17.55 1.46 37.06
CA GLY A 250 -16.15 1.12 36.86
C GLY A 250 -15.48 0.78 38.19
N PRO A 251 -14.41 -0.04 38.18
CA PRO A 251 -13.53 -0.13 39.34
C PRO A 251 -12.94 1.25 39.68
#